data_AF-A0A2G3NQC5-F1
#
_entry.id   AF-A0A2G3NQC5-F1
#
_cell.length_a   1.000
_cell.length_b   1.000
_cell.length_c   1.000
_cell.angle_alpha   90.00
_cell.angle_beta   90.00
_cell.angle_gamma   90.00
#
_symmetry.space_group_name_H-M   'P 1'
#
loop_
_entity.id
_entity.type
_entity.pdbx_description
1 polymer ?
#
loop_
_entity_poly.entity_id
_entity_poly.type
_entity_poly.pdbx_seq_one_letter_code
_entity_poly.pdbx_strand_id
1 'polypeptide(L)' 'MKNRNFPPMKYTKGQKVQFKCDGKTLHGIIKILDFGGSFDNDYHSYDILVREENMLYKHIPEAEIFE' A
#
# COMPACT_ATOMS: atom_id res chain seq x y z
N MET A 1 6.69 -11.62 -21.85
CA MET A 1 6.48 -11.14 -20.47
C MET A 1 7.42 -9.98 -20.22
N LYS A 2 6.95 -8.82 -19.75
CA LYS A 2 7.86 -7.75 -19.31
C LYS A 2 8.67 -8.30 -18.13
N ASN A 3 10.00 -8.33 -18.20
CA ASN A 3 10.85 -8.60 -17.05
C ASN A 3 10.67 -7.44 -16.07
N ARG A 4 9.71 -7.57 -15.15
CA ARG A 4 9.46 -6.56 -14.13
C ARG A 4 10.43 -6.85 -12.97
N ASN A 5 11.63 -6.28 -13.07
CA ASN A 5 12.61 -6.32 -11.98
C ASN A 5 12.21 -5.28 -10.92
N PHE A 6 11.17 -5.58 -10.17
CA PHE A 6 10.72 -4.69 -9.10
C PHE A 6 11.72 -4.68 -7.96
N PRO A 7 11.92 -3.51 -7.31
CA PRO A 7 12.65 -3.46 -6.06
C PRO A 7 11.93 -4.30 -4.98
N PRO A 8 12.58 -4.58 -3.85
CA PRO A 8 11.89 -5.13 -2.69
C PRO A 8 10.80 -4.17 -2.19
N MET A 9 9.71 -4.73 -1.66
CA MET A 9 8.68 -3.95 -0.96
C MET A 9 9.25 -3.29 0.29
N LYS A 10 8.88 -2.04 0.53
CA LYS A 10 9.36 -1.25 1.68
C LYS A 10 8.69 -1.64 2.99
N TYR A 11 7.43 -2.06 2.94
CA TYR A 11 6.62 -2.28 4.14
C TYR A 11 6.17 -3.73 4.28
N THR A 12 5.81 -4.13 5.51
CA THR A 12 5.47 -5.50 5.84
C THR A 12 4.06 -5.64 6.40
N LYS A 13 3.48 -6.84 6.27
CA LYS A 13 2.14 -7.13 6.80
C LYS A 13 2.12 -6.96 8.32
N GLY A 14 1.14 -6.22 8.82
CA GLY A 14 0.99 -5.90 10.25
C GLY A 14 1.71 -4.62 10.69
N GLN A 15 2.53 -4.02 9.83
CA GLN A 15 3.16 -2.73 10.12
C GLN A 15 2.12 -1.62 10.19
N LYS A 16 2.28 -0.72 11.17
CA LYS A 16 1.55 0.54 11.25
C LYS A 16 2.21 1.55 10.33
N VAL A 17 1.41 2.25 9.54
CA VAL A 17 1.89 3.24 8.58
C VAL A 17 0.94 4.44 8.51
N GLN A 18 1.46 5.54 8.00
CA GLN A 18 0.68 6.68 7.55
C GLN A 18 0.56 6.63 6.03
N PHE A 19 -0.53 7.14 5.46
CA PHE A 19 -0.65 7.26 4.00
C PHE A 19 -1.56 8.42 3.60
N LYS A 20 -1.37 8.92 2.38
CA LYS A 20 -2.25 9.94 1.80
C LYS A 20 -3.39 9.30 1.04
N CYS A 21 -4.61 9.76 1.30
CA CYS A 21 -5.81 9.39 0.56
C CYS A 21 -6.76 10.60 0.53
N ASP A 22 -7.18 11.01 -0.67
CA ASP A 22 -8.07 12.16 -0.89
C ASP A 22 -7.62 13.45 -0.17
N GLY A 23 -6.31 13.71 -0.19
CA GLY A 23 -5.69 14.88 0.46
C GLY A 23 -5.62 14.81 1.99
N LYS A 24 -6.09 13.72 2.61
CA LYS A 24 -5.98 13.46 4.05
C LYS A 24 -4.83 12.50 4.34
N THR A 25 -4.22 12.66 5.52
CA THR A 25 -3.26 11.68 6.04
C THR A 25 -4.00 10.76 7.01
N LEU A 26 -4.01 9.47 6.70
CA LEU A 26 -4.65 8.44 7.50
C LEU A 26 -3.61 7.53 8.13
N HIS A 27 -3.96 6.91 9.25
CA HIS A 27 -3.11 5.96 9.97
C HIS A 27 -3.75 4.58 9.90
N GLY A 28 -2.98 3.56 9.55
CA GLY A 28 -3.54 2.23 9.43
C GLY A 28 -2.52 1.12 9.57
N ILE A 29 -3.00 -0.12 9.41
CA ILE A 29 -2.20 -1.33 9.51
C ILE A 29 -2.25 -2.06 8.18
N ILE A 30 -1.08 -2.40 7.62
CA ILE A 30 -0.99 -3.16 6.38
C ILE A 30 -1.56 -4.57 6.57
N LYS A 31 -2.48 -4.96 5.68
CA LYS A 31 -3.12 -6.28 5.68
C LYS A 31 -2.75 -7.15 4.49
N ILE A 32 -2.58 -6.55 3.32
CA ILE A 32 -2.24 -7.25 2.07
C ILE A 32 -1.07 -6.53 1.41
N LEU A 33 -0.18 -7.32 0.80
CA LEU A 33 0.99 -6.87 0.07
C LEU A 33 0.76 -7.23 -1.41
N ASP A 34 0.57 -6.23 -2.27
CA ASP A 34 0.37 -6.42 -3.70
C ASP A 34 1.69 -6.15 -4.43
N PHE A 35 2.47 -7.22 -4.64
CA PHE A 35 3.78 -7.14 -5.26
C PHE A 35 3.66 -6.94 -6.78
N GLY A 36 4.22 -5.84 -7.27
CA GLY A 36 4.45 -5.63 -8.71
C GLY A 36 3.21 -5.24 -9.52
N GLY A 37 2.14 -4.79 -8.84
CA GLY A 37 0.94 -4.21 -9.43
C GLY A 37 0.09 -5.20 -10.24
N SER A 38 -0.93 -4.66 -10.90
CA SER A 38 -1.79 -5.40 -11.85
C SER A 38 -1.20 -5.36 -13.27
N PHE A 39 -1.96 -5.79 -14.28
CA PHE A 39 -1.60 -5.56 -15.68
C PHE A 39 -1.40 -4.06 -16.00
N ASP A 40 -2.12 -3.18 -15.30
CA ASP A 40 -2.18 -1.75 -15.55
C ASP A 40 -1.17 -0.92 -14.73
N ASN A 41 -0.61 -1.50 -13.66
CA ASN A 41 0.29 -0.79 -12.75
C ASN A 41 1.65 -1.48 -12.64
N ASP A 42 2.71 -0.68 -12.55
CA ASP A 42 4.10 -1.11 -12.38
C ASP A 42 4.70 -0.60 -11.05
N TYR A 43 3.95 -0.73 -9.96
CA TYR A 43 4.41 -0.37 -8.61
C TYR A 43 3.89 -1.34 -7.56
N HIS A 44 4.55 -1.39 -6.40
CA HIS A 44 4.02 -2.07 -5.21
C HIS A 44 2.87 -1.29 -4.61
N SER A 45 1.84 -2.00 -4.17
CA SER A 45 0.74 -1.39 -3.44
C SER A 45 0.32 -2.24 -2.25
N TYR A 46 -0.48 -1.65 -1.37
CA TYR A 46 -0.83 -2.25 -0.09
C TYR A 46 -2.32 -2.01 0.20
N ASP A 47 -2.96 -3.00 0.82
CA ASP A 47 -4.26 -2.78 1.46
C ASP A 47 -4.04 -2.46 2.94
N ILE A 48 -4.61 -1.34 3.38
CA ILE A 48 -4.36 -0.74 4.70
C ILE A 48 -5.69 -0.63 5.46
N LEU A 49 -5.76 -1.26 6.63
CA LEU A 49 -6.92 -1.18 7.52
C LEU A 49 -6.79 0.04 8.44
N VAL A 50 -7.72 0.99 8.33
CA VAL A 50 -7.91 2.11 9.25
C VAL A 50 -8.99 1.71 10.24
N ARG A 51 -8.62 1.50 11.50
CA ARG A 51 -9.53 0.93 12.52
C ARG A 51 -10.59 1.91 12.96
N GLU A 52 -10.21 3.19 13.07
CA GLU A 52 -11.06 4.30 13.47
C GLU A 52 -12.27 4.46 12.54
N GLU A 53 -12.08 4.14 11.25
CA GLU A 53 -13.11 4.23 10.23
C GLU A 53 -13.74 2.86 9.90
N ASN A 54 -13.24 1.78 10.52
CA ASN A 54 -13.57 0.40 10.17
C ASN A 54 -13.51 0.14 8.64
N MET A 55 -12.50 0.70 7.97
CA MET A 55 -12.38 0.71 6.52
C MET A 55 -11.05 0.11 6.04
N LEU A 56 -11.13 -0.73 5.01
CA LEU A 56 -9.96 -1.27 4.30
C LEU A 56 -9.75 -0.48 3.01
N TYR A 57 -8.70 0.33 2.99
CA TYR A 57 -8.25 1.05 1.82
C TYR A 57 -7.42 0.11 0.96
N LYS A 58 -7.72 0.05 -0.34
CA LYS A 58 -7.11 -0.93 -1.24
C LYS A 58 -6.13 -0.30 -2.22
N HIS A 59 -5.12 -1.07 -2.61
CA HIS A 59 -4.15 -0.70 -3.64
C HIS A 59 -3.51 0.68 -3.43
N ILE A 60 -3.20 1.04 -2.17
CA ILE A 60 -2.50 2.29 -1.88
C ILE A 60 -1.07 2.17 -2.43
N PRO A 61 -0.63 3.06 -3.34
CA PRO A 61 0.71 3.01 -3.92
C PRO A 61 1.77 3.14 -2.84
N GLU A 62 2.86 2.37 -2.92
CA GLU A 62 3.98 2.44 -1.97
C GLU A 62 4.55 3.85 -1.80
N ALA A 63 4.48 4.67 -2.85
CA ALA A 63 4.94 6.07 -2.86
C ALA A 63 4.08 7.00 -1.98
N GLU A 64 2.83 6.62 -1.70
CA GLU A 64 1.88 7.41 -0.90
C GLU A 64 1.85 6.97 0.57
N ILE A 65 2.74 6.06 0.98
CA ILE A 65 2.85 5.53 2.34
C ILE A 65 4.13 6.05 3.00
N PHE A 66 4.04 6.40 4.28
CA PHE A 66 5.10 6.93 5.12
C PHE A 66 5.13 6.21 6.48
N GLU A 67 6.26 6.23 7.18
CA GLU A 67 6.41 5.72 8.56
C GLU A 67 6.02 6.77 9.60
#